data_AF-K0QY86-F1
#
_entry.id   AF-K0QY86-F1
#
_cell.length_a   1.000
_cell.length_b   1.000
_cell.length_c   1.000
_cell.angle_alpha   90.00
_cell.angle_beta   90.00
_cell.angle_gamma   90.00
#
_symmetry.space_group_name_H-M   'P 1'
#
loop_
_entity.id
_entity.type
_entity.pdbx_description
1 polymer ?
#
loop_
_entity_poly.entity_id
_entity_poly.type
_entity_poly.pdbx_seq_one_letter_code
_entity_poly.pdbx_strand_id
1 'polypeptide(L)'
;MLICGACERELPEGAYSEEQRGRRQSIRRCGECVAAGNQLVLMKKGRTRPEEDDCPICSLPLPLDKEQSKFMTCCMKLVCDGCIVAAQKRGMNGCPFCRTPRPKMSQTVSMVQKRVDAGDPMAICCRGSQYADGSHGLQKDVARAVELYERAAELGSKDAHLKLGGLYLRGKDIEQDEAKAIRHLQAAAVEGDALARGLIGSFEHYSENYILALQHFMIAAKLGHQPALSNIKKMFTNGHATKADYAEALRGHQSAIDEMRSPDRDEALALR
;
A
#
# COMPACT_ATOMS: atom_id res chain seq x y z
N MET A 1 7.87 -31.10 -18.59
CA MET A 1 7.86 -32.20 -17.59
C MET A 1 8.99 -31.97 -16.61
N LEU A 2 8.91 -32.06 -15.29
CA LEU A 2 7.92 -32.40 -14.25
C LEU A 2 8.53 -31.71 -12.98
N ILE A 3 7.97 -31.65 -11.76
CA ILE A 3 7.24 -32.67 -11.02
C ILE A 3 6.50 -32.00 -9.84
N CYS A 4 5.26 -32.43 -9.59
CA CYS A 4 4.67 -32.52 -8.25
C CYS A 4 3.48 -33.50 -8.29
N GLY A 5 3.62 -34.69 -7.70
CA GLY A 5 2.58 -35.22 -6.79
C GLY A 5 3.02 -34.79 -5.39
N ALA A 6 3.03 -33.49 -5.10
CA ALA A 6 3.77 -32.88 -3.99
C ALA A 6 5.22 -33.40 -3.81
N CYS A 7 5.95 -33.57 -4.93
CA CYS A 7 7.42 -33.71 -5.04
C CYS A 7 8.10 -34.93 -4.35
N GLU A 8 7.94 -36.14 -4.87
CA GLU A 8 8.59 -37.38 -4.39
C GLU A 8 10.14 -37.32 -4.32
N ARG A 9 10.68 -37.95 -3.25
CA ARG A 9 12.11 -38.13 -2.98
C ARG A 9 12.52 -39.56 -3.34
N GLU A 10 13.42 -39.72 -4.30
CA GLU A 10 14.39 -40.81 -4.24
C GLU A 10 15.76 -40.22 -3.90
N LEU A 11 16.33 -40.64 -2.77
CA LEU A 11 17.73 -40.44 -2.44
C LEU A 11 18.31 -41.79 -2.01
N PRO A 12 19.57 -42.10 -2.38
CA PRO A 12 20.24 -43.34 -1.97
C PRO A 12 20.34 -43.42 -0.45
N GLU A 13 20.21 -44.63 0.09
CA GLU A 13 20.42 -44.92 1.51
C GLU A 13 21.84 -44.47 1.93
N GLY A 14 21.95 -43.39 2.70
CA GLY A 14 23.22 -43.04 3.37
C GLY A 14 23.58 -41.57 3.61
N ALA A 15 22.86 -40.56 3.10
CA ALA A 15 23.31 -39.16 3.21
C ALA A 15 22.46 -38.31 4.18
N TYR A 16 22.93 -38.15 5.42
CA TYR A 16 22.34 -37.30 6.47
C TYR A 16 23.34 -36.24 6.95
N SER A 17 23.29 -35.03 6.36
CA SER A 17 23.91 -33.83 6.95
C SER A 17 22.94 -32.64 6.90
N GLU A 18 23.02 -31.75 7.89
CA GLU A 18 22.10 -30.61 8.05
C GLU A 18 22.24 -29.55 6.95
N GLU A 19 23.47 -29.30 6.44
CA GLU A 19 23.70 -28.38 5.31
C GLU A 19 23.01 -28.84 4.02
N GLN A 20 22.94 -30.16 3.79
CA GLN A 20 22.23 -30.71 2.65
C GLN A 20 20.71 -30.60 2.81
N ARG A 21 20.19 -30.49 4.05
CA ARG A 21 18.77 -30.27 4.34
C ARG A 21 18.32 -28.86 3.94
N GLY A 22 19.18 -27.85 4.11
CA GLY A 22 18.98 -26.49 3.60
C GLY A 22 18.98 -26.44 2.07
N ARG A 23 19.94 -27.13 1.41
CA ARG A 23 20.00 -27.24 -0.06
C ARG A 23 18.84 -28.04 -0.67
N ARG A 24 18.20 -28.95 0.08
CA ARG A 24 17.00 -29.71 -0.36
C ARG A 24 15.74 -28.84 -0.53
N GLN A 25 15.65 -27.66 0.08
CA GLN A 25 14.44 -26.82 0.03
C GLN A 25 14.35 -25.92 -1.21
N SER A 26 15.47 -25.58 -1.85
CA SER A 26 15.50 -24.57 -2.93
C SER A 26 15.56 -25.13 -4.35
N ILE A 27 15.92 -26.40 -4.56
CA ILE A 27 16.30 -26.90 -5.91
C ILE A 27 15.18 -27.64 -6.68
N ARG A 28 14.00 -27.95 -6.09
CA ARG A 28 12.97 -28.79 -6.77
C ARG A 28 11.52 -28.38 -6.55
N ARG A 29 11.17 -27.10 -6.63
CA ARG A 29 9.75 -26.70 -6.71
C ARG A 29 9.40 -26.40 -8.16
N CYS A 30 8.40 -27.10 -8.70
CA CYS A 30 7.81 -26.72 -9.98
C CYS A 30 7.22 -25.30 -9.88
N GLY A 31 7.00 -24.64 -11.02
CA GLY A 31 6.48 -23.27 -11.07
C GLY A 31 5.18 -23.09 -10.27
N GLU A 32 4.29 -24.09 -10.28
CA GLU A 32 3.04 -24.09 -9.51
C GLU A 32 3.26 -24.09 -8.00
N CYS A 33 4.21 -24.91 -7.50
CA CYS A 33 4.56 -24.93 -6.07
C CYS A 33 5.19 -23.60 -5.62
N VAL A 34 5.96 -22.94 -6.51
CA VAL A 34 6.52 -21.61 -6.24
C VAL A 34 5.40 -20.57 -6.22
N ALA A 35 4.51 -20.59 -7.21
CA ALA A 35 3.38 -19.67 -7.30
C ALA A 35 2.45 -19.80 -6.09
N ALA A 36 2.05 -21.02 -5.72
CA ALA A 36 1.24 -21.29 -4.54
C ALA A 36 1.94 -20.85 -3.24
N GLY A 37 3.26 -21.05 -3.15
CA GLY A 37 4.06 -20.57 -2.03
C GLY A 37 4.07 -19.04 -1.94
N ASN A 38 4.32 -18.34 -3.05
CA ASN A 38 4.31 -16.88 -3.12
C ASN A 38 2.94 -16.31 -2.75
N GLN A 39 1.88 -16.93 -3.25
CA GLN A 39 0.51 -16.57 -2.93
C GLN A 39 0.18 -16.78 -1.44
N LEU A 40 0.62 -17.88 -0.85
CA LEU A 40 0.46 -18.12 0.59
C LEU A 40 1.17 -17.05 1.42
N VAL A 41 2.39 -16.66 1.03
CA VAL A 41 3.13 -15.57 1.68
C VAL A 41 2.37 -14.26 1.54
N LEU A 42 1.89 -13.94 0.34
CA LEU A 42 1.09 -12.74 0.08
C LEU A 42 -0.17 -12.70 0.95
N MET A 43 -0.88 -13.83 1.10
CA MET A 43 -2.08 -13.92 1.94
C MET A 43 -1.79 -13.80 3.44
N LYS A 44 -0.58 -14.11 3.89
CA LYS A 44 -0.19 -14.05 5.31
C LYS A 44 0.40 -12.71 5.74
N LYS A 45 1.16 -12.05 4.87
CA LYS A 45 1.78 -10.74 5.14
C LYS A 45 0.79 -9.59 4.94
N GLY A 46 1.15 -8.38 5.38
CA GLY A 46 0.41 -7.13 5.12
C GLY A 46 -1.05 -7.13 5.60
N ARG A 47 -1.30 -7.77 6.74
CA ARG A 47 -2.62 -7.85 7.39
C ARG A 47 -2.84 -6.77 8.43
N THR A 48 -1.80 -6.01 8.75
CA THR A 48 -1.78 -4.87 9.66
C THR A 48 -1.13 -3.70 8.95
N ARG A 49 -1.43 -2.49 9.40
CA ARG A 49 -0.77 -1.28 8.90
C ARG A 49 0.54 -1.08 9.65
N PRO A 50 1.61 -0.63 8.99
CA PRO A 50 2.85 -0.27 9.67
C PRO A 50 2.66 1.03 10.47
N GLU A 51 3.47 1.22 11.51
CA GLU A 51 3.49 2.45 12.33
C GLU A 51 3.78 3.72 11.51
N GLU A 52 4.41 3.56 10.34
CA GLU A 52 4.64 4.66 9.38
C GLU A 52 3.32 5.29 8.87
N ASP A 53 2.22 4.55 8.96
CA ASP A 53 0.87 5.02 8.62
C ASP A 53 0.16 5.73 9.77
N ASP A 54 0.80 5.86 10.93
CA ASP A 54 0.22 6.55 12.06
C ASP A 54 0.48 8.05 11.96
N CYS A 55 -0.47 8.84 12.46
CA CYS A 55 -0.27 10.27 12.60
C CYS A 55 0.87 10.48 13.61
N PRO A 56 1.94 11.21 13.26
CA PRO A 56 3.12 11.32 14.12
C PRO A 56 2.89 12.22 15.36
N ILE A 57 1.67 12.72 15.55
CA ILE A 57 1.28 13.58 16.68
C ILE A 57 0.39 12.82 17.66
N CYS A 58 -0.63 12.12 17.17
CA CYS A 58 -1.57 11.38 18.02
C CYS A 58 -1.31 9.87 18.06
N SER A 59 -0.36 9.36 17.26
CA SER A 59 -0.01 7.93 17.14
C SER A 59 -1.20 7.01 16.84
N LEU A 60 -2.24 7.55 16.20
CA LEU A 60 -3.38 6.79 15.71
C LEU A 60 -3.21 6.56 14.20
N PRO A 61 -3.59 5.38 13.69
CA PRO A 61 -3.58 5.09 12.25
C PRO A 61 -4.28 6.21 11.47
N LEU A 62 -3.65 6.69 10.41
CA LEU A 62 -4.21 7.76 9.58
C LEU A 62 -5.46 7.26 8.85
N PRO A 63 -6.51 8.07 8.69
CA PRO A 63 -7.61 7.71 7.81
C PRO A 63 -7.10 7.41 6.39
N LEU A 64 -7.64 6.36 5.74
CA LEU A 64 -7.26 6.02 4.36
C LEU A 64 -7.76 7.06 3.34
N ASP A 65 -8.79 7.81 3.71
CA ASP A 65 -9.27 8.95 2.94
C ASP A 65 -8.22 10.07 3.00
N LYS A 66 -7.62 10.35 1.84
CA LYS A 66 -6.56 11.35 1.67
C LYS A 66 -7.03 12.76 1.99
N GLU A 67 -8.34 13.02 1.96
CA GLU A 67 -8.84 14.33 2.34
C GLU A 67 -8.69 14.57 3.84
N GLN A 68 -8.69 13.53 4.69
CA GLN A 68 -8.63 13.62 6.16
C GLN A 68 -7.21 13.70 6.74
N SER A 69 -6.20 13.81 5.87
CA SER A 69 -4.83 14.03 6.27
C SER A 69 -4.12 14.96 5.30
N LYS A 70 -3.11 15.69 5.76
CA LYS A 70 -2.31 16.58 4.92
C LYS A 70 -0.86 16.17 4.95
N PHE A 71 -0.30 16.06 3.74
CA PHE A 71 1.12 15.81 3.56
C PHE A 71 1.91 17.08 3.85
N MET A 72 2.78 17.01 4.86
CA MET A 72 3.61 18.12 5.30
C MET A 72 4.95 18.07 4.56
N THR A 73 5.12 18.95 3.59
CA THR A 73 6.34 19.03 2.77
C THR A 73 7.59 19.44 3.54
N CYS A 74 7.47 20.02 4.74
CA CYS A 74 8.64 20.31 5.57
C CYS A 74 9.34 19.04 6.08
N CYS A 75 8.54 18.01 6.37
CA CYS A 75 8.99 16.84 7.13
C CYS A 75 8.72 15.51 6.44
N MET A 76 8.10 15.52 5.26
CA MET A 76 7.63 14.34 4.52
C MET A 76 6.73 13.44 5.39
N LYS A 77 5.89 14.03 6.24
CA LYS A 77 4.95 13.29 7.08
C LYS A 77 3.51 13.63 6.73
N LEU A 78 2.63 12.64 6.76
CA LEU A 78 1.19 12.86 6.79
C LEU A 78 0.75 13.17 8.22
N VAL A 79 -0.07 14.19 8.37
CA VAL A 79 -0.67 14.54 9.66
C VAL A 79 -2.19 14.54 9.50
N CYS A 80 -2.91 13.92 10.45
CA CYS A 80 -4.38 13.92 10.40
C CYS A 80 -4.93 15.33 10.60
N ASP A 81 -6.07 15.61 9.96
CA ASP A 81 -6.71 16.91 10.03
C ASP A 81 -7.12 17.30 11.45
N GLY A 82 -7.46 16.33 12.30
CA GLY A 82 -7.73 16.57 13.72
C GLY A 82 -6.55 17.22 14.45
N CYS A 83 -5.34 16.67 14.30
CA CYS A 83 -4.15 17.28 14.90
C CYS A 83 -3.82 18.66 14.30
N ILE A 84 -4.13 18.87 13.01
CA ILE A 84 -3.92 20.17 12.34
C ILE A 84 -4.88 21.22 12.91
N VAL A 85 -6.17 20.90 13.01
CA VAL A 85 -7.20 21.79 13.58
C VAL A 85 -6.90 22.08 15.05
N ALA A 86 -6.57 21.05 15.84
CA ALA A 86 -6.20 21.22 17.24
C ALA A 86 -4.99 22.16 17.43
N ALA A 87 -3.98 22.06 16.56
CA ALA A 87 -2.83 22.97 16.58
C ALA A 87 -3.21 24.40 16.19
N GLN A 88 -4.04 24.58 15.16
CA GLN A 88 -4.50 25.90 14.71
C GLN A 88 -5.30 26.64 15.79
N LYS A 89 -6.17 25.93 16.53
CA LYS A 89 -6.90 26.49 17.67
C LYS A 89 -5.99 27.02 18.79
N ARG A 90 -4.79 26.46 18.92
CA ARG A 90 -3.76 26.92 19.86
C ARG A 90 -2.89 28.05 19.28
N GLY A 91 -3.31 28.66 18.17
CA GLY A 91 -2.61 29.76 17.50
C GLY A 91 -1.43 29.32 16.62
N MET A 92 -1.27 28.03 16.34
CA MET A 92 -0.16 27.56 15.51
C MET A 92 -0.43 27.81 14.02
N ASN A 93 0.45 28.58 13.37
CA ASN A 93 0.41 28.83 11.93
C ASN A 93 1.64 28.24 11.22
N GLY A 94 1.63 26.92 11.02
CA GLY A 94 2.74 26.17 10.43
C GLY A 94 2.46 24.67 10.44
N CYS A 95 3.50 23.86 10.25
CA CYS A 95 3.39 22.42 10.39
C CYS A 95 3.31 22.03 11.88
N PRO A 96 2.27 21.29 12.31
CA PRO A 96 2.12 20.90 13.71
C PRO A 96 3.13 19.87 14.20
N PHE A 97 3.81 19.18 13.29
CA PHE A 97 4.84 18.20 13.63
C PHE A 97 6.22 18.86 13.72
N CYS A 98 6.70 19.44 12.61
CA CYS A 98 8.06 19.97 12.50
C CYS A 98 8.19 21.44 12.95
N ARG A 99 7.08 22.11 13.28
CA ARG A 99 6.96 23.55 13.61
C ARG A 99 7.48 24.52 12.55
N THR A 100 7.80 24.04 11.34
CA THR A 100 8.21 24.91 10.23
C THR A 100 7.02 25.80 9.82
N PRO A 101 7.20 27.12 9.68
CA PRO A 101 6.18 28.02 9.15
C PRO A 101 5.73 27.59 7.75
N ARG A 102 4.54 28.01 7.32
CA ARG A 102 4.01 27.65 5.98
C ARG A 102 5.01 28.07 4.88
N PRO A 103 5.61 27.13 4.13
CA PRO A 103 6.59 27.46 3.10
C PRO A 103 5.89 28.06 1.88
N LYS A 104 6.58 28.98 1.19
CA LYS A 104 6.21 29.40 -0.17
C LYS A 104 6.46 28.26 -1.15
N MET A 105 5.79 28.28 -2.30
CA MET A 105 5.94 27.26 -3.34
C MET A 105 7.41 27.02 -3.75
N SER A 106 8.19 28.08 -3.94
CA SER A 106 9.62 28.00 -4.27
C SER A 106 10.45 27.32 -3.18
N GLN A 107 10.10 27.54 -1.91
CA GLN A 107 10.74 26.89 -0.77
C GLN A 107 10.39 25.40 -0.72
N THR A 108 9.12 25.04 -0.99
CA THR A 108 8.67 23.65 -1.04
C THR A 108 9.49 22.81 -2.01
N VAL A 109 9.77 23.31 -3.22
CA VAL A 109 10.59 22.60 -4.21
C VAL A 109 12.00 22.35 -3.69
N SER A 110 12.64 23.38 -3.12
CA SER A 110 13.99 23.25 -2.54
C SER A 110 14.04 22.29 -1.36
N MET A 111 13.02 22.30 -0.49
CA MET A 111 12.93 21.40 0.67
C MET A 111 12.79 19.94 0.24
N VAL A 112 11.95 19.66 -0.75
CA VAL A 112 11.81 18.32 -1.34
C VAL A 112 13.14 17.88 -1.97
N GLN A 113 13.79 18.75 -2.75
CA GLN A 113 15.07 18.42 -3.39
C GLN A 113 16.15 18.05 -2.38
N LYS A 114 16.30 18.81 -1.28
CA LYS A 114 17.27 18.49 -0.23
C LYS A 114 17.06 17.08 0.37
N ARG A 115 15.81 16.64 0.50
CA ARG A 115 15.48 15.31 1.01
C ARG A 115 15.68 14.22 -0.04
N VAL A 116 15.40 14.53 -1.31
CA VAL A 116 15.75 13.66 -2.45
C VAL A 116 17.26 13.42 -2.49
N ASP A 117 18.06 14.46 -2.31
CA ASP A 117 19.53 14.38 -2.28
C ASP A 117 20.02 13.56 -1.08
N ALA A 118 19.29 13.60 0.04
CA ALA A 118 19.54 12.78 1.23
C ALA A 118 19.02 11.34 1.12
N GLY A 119 18.36 10.96 0.01
CA GLY A 119 17.87 9.60 -0.21
C GLY A 119 16.56 9.26 0.53
N ASP A 120 15.79 10.25 0.98
CA ASP A 120 14.47 10.03 1.62
C ASP A 120 13.49 9.40 0.59
N PRO A 121 13.04 8.14 0.80
CA PRO A 121 12.21 7.43 -0.18
C PRO A 121 10.89 8.14 -0.44
N MET A 122 10.32 8.77 0.60
CA MET A 122 9.07 9.50 0.48
C MET A 122 9.27 10.81 -0.29
N ALA A 123 10.39 11.50 -0.08
CA ALA A 123 10.72 12.68 -0.87
C ALA A 123 10.94 12.35 -2.36
N ILE A 124 11.62 11.24 -2.66
CA ILE A 124 11.85 10.76 -4.02
C ILE A 124 10.51 10.44 -4.70
N CYS A 125 9.62 9.70 -4.03
CA CYS A 125 8.28 9.42 -4.54
C CYS A 125 7.43 10.71 -4.68
N CYS A 126 7.52 11.65 -3.75
CA CYS A 126 6.86 12.96 -3.85
C CYS A 126 7.34 13.72 -5.10
N ARG A 127 8.66 13.71 -5.37
CA ARG A 127 9.24 14.32 -6.57
C ARG A 127 8.74 13.62 -7.84
N GLY A 128 8.62 12.29 -7.82
CA GLY A 128 7.99 11.53 -8.90
C GLY A 128 6.56 11.98 -9.18
N SER A 129 5.76 12.21 -8.12
CA SER A 129 4.39 12.75 -8.27
C SER A 129 4.36 14.15 -8.88
N GLN A 130 5.31 15.01 -8.52
CA GLN A 130 5.40 16.36 -9.11
C GLN A 130 5.67 16.31 -10.63
N TYR A 131 6.53 15.39 -11.09
CA TYR A 131 6.77 15.16 -12.52
C TYR A 131 5.57 14.50 -13.21
N ALA A 132 4.93 13.51 -12.56
CA ALA A 132 3.77 12.82 -13.12
C ALA A 132 2.58 13.76 -13.37
N ASP A 133 2.39 14.76 -12.51
CA ASP A 133 1.29 15.72 -12.59
C ASP A 133 1.67 17.03 -13.29
N GLY A 134 2.96 17.31 -13.49
CA GLY A 134 3.45 18.60 -14.02
C GLY A 134 3.16 19.77 -13.07
N SER A 135 3.44 19.59 -11.77
CA SER A 135 3.14 20.58 -10.74
C SER A 135 4.41 21.25 -10.18
N HIS A 136 4.24 22.29 -9.35
CA HIS A 136 5.35 22.98 -8.68
C HIS A 136 6.39 23.58 -9.64
N GLY A 137 5.95 24.04 -10.81
CA GLY A 137 6.82 24.62 -11.85
C GLY A 137 7.54 23.59 -12.72
N LEU A 138 7.21 22.31 -12.60
CA LEU A 138 7.71 21.25 -13.48
C LEU A 138 6.76 21.01 -14.65
N GLN A 139 7.32 20.70 -15.81
CA GLN A 139 6.54 20.12 -16.90
C GLN A 139 6.21 18.66 -16.59
N LYS A 140 5.06 18.20 -17.09
CA LYS A 140 4.65 16.81 -16.97
C LYS A 140 5.66 15.90 -17.67
N ASP A 141 6.22 14.94 -16.95
CA ASP A 141 7.18 13.96 -17.45
C ASP A 141 6.98 12.63 -16.72
N VAL A 142 6.21 11.73 -17.34
CA VAL A 142 5.84 10.45 -16.71
C VAL A 142 7.00 9.46 -16.73
N ALA A 143 7.87 9.50 -17.74
CA ALA A 143 9.05 8.64 -17.79
C ALA A 143 9.98 8.93 -16.60
N ARG A 144 10.27 10.20 -16.36
CA ARG A 144 11.05 10.62 -15.19
C ARG A 144 10.35 10.33 -13.86
N ALA A 145 9.02 10.39 -13.83
CA ALA A 145 8.26 9.97 -12.66
C ALA A 145 8.44 8.48 -12.35
N VAL A 146 8.40 7.62 -13.39
CA VAL A 146 8.64 6.16 -13.26
C VAL A 146 10.03 5.89 -12.68
N GLU A 147 11.09 6.51 -13.22
CA GLU A 147 12.46 6.35 -12.70
C GLU A 147 12.56 6.71 -11.20
N LEU A 148 11.92 7.81 -10.79
CA LEU A 148 11.90 8.23 -9.40
C LEU A 148 11.09 7.27 -8.53
N TYR A 149 9.96 6.76 -9.02
CA TYR A 149 9.19 5.77 -8.27
C TYR A 149 9.94 4.45 -8.14
N GLU A 150 10.62 3.98 -9.19
CA GLU A 150 11.43 2.76 -9.13
C GLU A 150 12.53 2.91 -8.08
N ARG A 151 13.27 4.03 -8.10
CA ARG A 151 14.28 4.34 -7.08
C ARG A 151 13.68 4.41 -5.67
N ALA A 152 12.52 5.04 -5.50
CA ALA A 152 11.86 5.10 -4.19
C ALA A 152 11.38 3.72 -3.71
N ALA A 153 10.91 2.88 -4.62
CA ALA A 153 10.48 1.51 -4.35
C ALA A 153 11.66 0.62 -3.92
N GLU A 154 12.81 0.74 -4.59
CA GLU A 154 14.07 0.07 -4.20
C GLU A 154 14.53 0.45 -2.79
N LEU A 155 14.24 1.69 -2.37
CA LEU A 155 14.51 2.17 -1.01
C LEU A 155 13.39 1.85 0.00
N GLY A 156 12.41 1.02 -0.38
CA GLY A 156 11.35 0.53 0.51
C GLY A 156 10.07 1.36 0.53
N SER A 157 9.88 2.33 -0.37
CA SER A 157 8.64 3.12 -0.41
C SER A 157 7.47 2.29 -0.96
N LYS A 158 6.55 1.88 -0.07
CA LYS A 158 5.30 1.22 -0.48
C LYS A 158 4.40 2.13 -1.34
N ASP A 159 4.41 3.44 -1.09
CA ASP A 159 3.68 4.41 -1.89
C ASP A 159 4.18 4.44 -3.33
N ALA A 160 5.50 4.34 -3.53
CA ALA A 160 6.08 4.27 -4.87
C ALA A 160 5.65 3.00 -5.61
N HIS A 161 5.62 1.85 -4.92
CA HIS A 161 5.05 0.61 -5.46
C HIS A 161 3.57 0.79 -5.85
N LEU A 162 2.74 1.41 -5.02
CA LEU A 162 1.34 1.69 -5.35
C LEU A 162 1.21 2.59 -6.59
N LYS A 163 2.05 3.62 -6.70
CA LYS A 163 2.09 4.54 -7.85
C LYS A 163 2.48 3.83 -9.15
N LEU A 164 3.53 3.00 -9.13
CA LEU A 164 3.95 2.19 -10.28
C LEU A 164 2.87 1.21 -10.68
N GLY A 165 2.26 0.50 -9.72
CA GLY A 165 1.13 -0.39 -9.95
C GLY A 165 -0.02 0.31 -10.68
N GLY A 166 -0.42 1.49 -10.20
CA GLY A 166 -1.48 2.28 -10.84
C GLY A 166 -1.13 2.85 -12.22
N LEU A 167 0.14 3.18 -12.48
CA LEU A 167 0.60 3.65 -13.79
C LEU A 167 0.55 2.53 -14.83
N TYR A 168 1.14 1.38 -14.51
CA TYR A 168 1.17 0.23 -15.42
C TYR A 168 -0.21 -0.39 -15.68
N LEU A 169 -1.16 -0.31 -14.72
CA LEU A 169 -2.55 -0.71 -14.97
C LEU A 169 -3.29 0.24 -15.93
N ARG A 170 -2.97 1.54 -15.90
CA ARG A 170 -3.74 2.55 -16.66
C ARG A 170 -3.35 2.60 -18.12
N GLY A 171 -2.07 2.36 -18.45
CA GLY A 171 -1.59 2.34 -19.84
C GLY A 171 -1.70 3.65 -20.62
N LYS A 172 -2.04 4.78 -19.97
CA LYS A 172 -2.38 6.04 -20.67
C LYS A 172 -1.15 6.84 -21.10
N ASP A 173 -0.17 6.95 -20.21
CA ASP A 173 1.04 7.75 -20.40
C ASP A 173 2.31 6.88 -20.56
N ILE A 174 2.18 5.57 -20.31
CA ILE A 174 3.19 4.52 -20.50
C ILE A 174 2.47 3.27 -21.02
N GLU A 175 3.21 2.34 -21.63
CA GLU A 175 2.64 1.06 -22.07
C GLU A 175 2.04 0.28 -20.88
N GLN A 176 0.85 -0.28 -21.09
CA GLN A 176 0.18 -1.11 -20.09
C GLN A 176 0.98 -2.40 -19.89
N ASP A 177 1.24 -2.74 -18.62
CA ASP A 177 1.93 -3.99 -18.26
C ASP A 177 1.32 -4.53 -16.96
N GLU A 178 0.31 -5.36 -17.10
CA GLU A 178 -0.43 -5.92 -15.95
C GLU A 178 0.48 -6.76 -15.05
N ALA A 179 1.44 -7.50 -15.62
CA ALA A 179 2.35 -8.32 -14.85
C ALA A 179 3.31 -7.48 -13.99
N LYS A 180 3.85 -6.38 -14.53
CA LYS A 180 4.59 -5.38 -13.71
C LYS A 180 3.69 -4.75 -12.68
N ALA A 181 2.48 -4.34 -13.07
CA ALA A 181 1.56 -3.70 -12.16
C ALA A 181 1.25 -4.57 -10.94
N ILE A 182 0.88 -5.83 -11.16
CA ILE A 182 0.57 -6.80 -10.10
C ILE A 182 1.79 -7.01 -9.20
N ARG A 183 3.01 -7.11 -9.76
CA ARG A 183 4.23 -7.24 -8.94
C ARG A 183 4.42 -6.05 -8.00
N HIS A 184 4.27 -4.82 -8.48
CA HIS A 184 4.37 -3.65 -7.61
C HIS A 184 3.22 -3.59 -6.59
N LEU A 185 1.99 -3.91 -6.99
CA LEU A 185 0.85 -3.96 -6.06
C LEU A 185 1.04 -5.03 -4.98
N GLN A 186 1.59 -6.21 -5.33
CA GLN A 186 1.91 -7.25 -4.36
C GLN A 186 2.96 -6.79 -3.36
N ALA A 187 3.99 -6.07 -3.81
CA ALA A 187 5.00 -5.47 -2.93
C ALA A 187 4.39 -4.45 -1.96
N ALA A 188 3.53 -3.55 -2.43
CA ALA A 188 2.81 -2.63 -1.54
C ALA A 188 1.85 -3.37 -0.57
N ALA A 189 1.17 -4.41 -1.06
CA ALA A 189 0.22 -5.18 -0.28
C ALA A 189 0.88 -5.99 0.84
N VAL A 190 2.09 -6.52 0.66
CA VAL A 190 2.82 -7.21 1.74
C VAL A 190 3.28 -6.26 2.85
N GLU A 191 3.47 -4.98 2.53
CA GLU A 191 3.76 -3.88 3.48
C GLU A 191 2.48 -3.27 4.09
N GLY A 192 1.33 -3.90 3.88
CA GLY A 192 0.07 -3.50 4.53
C GLY A 192 -0.69 -2.39 3.82
N ASP A 193 -0.37 -2.08 2.55
CA ASP A 193 -1.15 -1.10 1.79
C ASP A 193 -2.55 -1.64 1.42
N ALA A 194 -3.57 -1.04 2.01
CA ALA A 194 -4.96 -1.46 1.86
C ALA A 194 -5.51 -1.20 0.45
N LEU A 195 -5.06 -0.13 -0.21
CA LEU A 195 -5.47 0.23 -1.57
C LEU A 195 -4.89 -0.77 -2.56
N ALA A 196 -3.60 -1.07 -2.47
CA ALA A 196 -2.93 -2.07 -3.29
C ALA A 196 -3.60 -3.44 -3.16
N ARG A 197 -3.93 -3.83 -1.92
CA ARG A 197 -4.66 -5.07 -1.66
C ARG A 197 -6.04 -5.08 -2.34
N GLY A 198 -6.78 -3.97 -2.27
CA GLY A 198 -8.08 -3.83 -2.94
C GLY A 198 -7.98 -3.82 -4.47
N LEU A 199 -6.91 -3.26 -5.03
CA LEU A 199 -6.65 -3.28 -6.47
C LEU A 199 -6.36 -4.71 -6.96
N ILE A 200 -5.55 -5.49 -6.23
CA ILE A 200 -5.33 -6.90 -6.56
C ILE A 200 -6.66 -7.67 -6.48
N GLY A 201 -7.45 -7.47 -5.42
CA GLY A 201 -8.76 -8.13 -5.31
C GLY A 201 -9.70 -7.78 -6.47
N SER A 202 -9.63 -6.55 -6.98
CA SER A 202 -10.40 -6.14 -8.17
C SER A 202 -9.89 -6.84 -9.43
N PHE A 203 -8.58 -6.93 -9.62
CA PHE A 203 -7.98 -7.65 -10.74
C PHE A 203 -8.38 -9.14 -10.74
N GLU A 204 -8.29 -9.81 -9.59
CA GLU A 204 -8.72 -11.20 -9.42
C GLU A 204 -10.22 -11.36 -9.70
N HIS A 205 -11.04 -10.39 -9.27
CA HIS A 205 -12.48 -10.41 -9.54
C HIS A 205 -12.79 -10.29 -11.04
N TYR A 206 -12.09 -9.41 -11.76
CA TYR A 206 -12.23 -9.29 -13.22
C TYR A 206 -11.75 -10.54 -13.96
N SER A 207 -10.78 -11.25 -13.38
CA SER A 207 -10.28 -12.53 -13.88
C SER A 207 -11.13 -13.73 -13.44
N GLU A 208 -12.31 -13.50 -12.84
CA GLU A 208 -13.23 -14.52 -12.32
C GLU A 208 -12.65 -15.42 -11.21
N ASN A 209 -11.53 -15.01 -10.61
CA ASN A 209 -10.90 -15.68 -9.47
C ASN A 209 -11.57 -15.25 -8.16
N TYR A 210 -12.87 -15.51 -8.02
CA TYR A 210 -13.69 -14.97 -6.92
C TYR A 210 -13.20 -15.35 -5.53
N ILE A 211 -12.64 -16.56 -5.34
CA ILE A 211 -12.09 -16.98 -4.06
C ILE A 211 -10.90 -16.09 -3.65
N LEU A 212 -10.01 -15.79 -4.60
CA LEU A 212 -8.85 -14.94 -4.36
C LEU A 212 -9.24 -13.48 -4.20
N ALA A 213 -10.15 -13.00 -5.04
CA ALA A 213 -10.73 -11.67 -4.92
C ALA A 213 -11.30 -11.45 -3.52
N LEU A 214 -12.11 -12.41 -3.02
CA LEU A 214 -12.69 -12.35 -1.68
C LEU A 214 -11.59 -12.30 -0.61
N GLN A 215 -10.56 -13.15 -0.69
CA GLN A 215 -9.45 -13.13 0.28
C GLN A 215 -8.73 -11.77 0.31
N HIS A 216 -8.44 -11.20 -0.86
CA HIS A 216 -7.82 -9.88 -0.96
C HIS A 216 -8.72 -8.78 -0.38
N PHE A 217 -10.00 -8.77 -0.74
CA PHE A 217 -10.94 -7.80 -0.20
C PHE A 217 -11.14 -7.95 1.31
N MET A 218 -11.17 -9.17 1.83
CA MET A 218 -11.27 -9.43 3.28
C MET A 218 -10.12 -8.78 4.05
N ILE A 219 -8.89 -8.91 3.54
CA ILE A 219 -7.71 -8.27 4.15
C ILE A 219 -7.82 -6.74 4.02
N ALA A 220 -8.14 -6.22 2.84
CA ALA A 220 -8.27 -4.78 2.62
C ALA A 220 -9.37 -4.14 3.50
N ALA A 221 -10.51 -4.81 3.64
CA ALA A 221 -11.60 -4.37 4.50
C ALA A 221 -11.17 -4.32 5.98
N LYS A 222 -10.43 -5.33 6.47
CA LYS A 222 -9.83 -5.33 7.81
C LYS A 222 -8.79 -4.23 8.03
N LEU A 223 -8.23 -3.67 6.96
CA LEU A 223 -7.35 -2.49 7.03
C LEU A 223 -8.12 -1.16 6.91
N GLY A 224 -9.46 -1.19 6.83
CA GLY A 224 -10.33 -0.01 6.74
C GLY A 224 -10.69 0.43 5.31
N HIS A 225 -10.40 -0.38 4.28
CA HIS A 225 -10.68 -0.01 2.89
C HIS A 225 -12.16 -0.18 2.52
N GLN A 226 -12.90 0.94 2.52
CA GLN A 226 -14.33 1.01 2.20
C GLN A 226 -14.73 0.43 0.83
N PRO A 227 -14.00 0.70 -0.29
CA PRO A 227 -14.31 0.07 -1.57
C PRO A 227 -14.19 -1.46 -1.54
N ALA A 228 -13.27 -2.04 -0.77
CA ALA A 228 -13.19 -3.50 -0.63
C ALA A 228 -14.41 -4.06 0.11
N LEU A 229 -14.86 -3.42 1.19
CA LEU A 229 -16.10 -3.80 1.86
C LEU A 229 -17.32 -3.73 0.93
N SER A 230 -17.39 -2.67 0.12
CA SER A 230 -18.44 -2.50 -0.90
C SER A 230 -18.39 -3.61 -1.96
N ASN A 231 -17.21 -4.04 -2.37
CA ASN A 231 -17.04 -5.16 -3.31
C ASN A 231 -17.45 -6.50 -2.67
N ILE A 232 -17.12 -6.76 -1.40
CA ILE A 232 -17.59 -7.98 -0.70
C ILE A 232 -19.11 -8.00 -0.61
N LYS A 233 -19.75 -6.85 -0.37
CA LYS A 233 -21.22 -6.73 -0.41
C LYS A 233 -21.78 -7.13 -1.78
N LYS A 234 -21.17 -6.67 -2.88
CA LYS A 234 -21.56 -7.06 -4.25
C LYS A 234 -21.33 -8.54 -4.51
N MET A 235 -20.22 -9.10 -4.03
CA MET A 235 -19.95 -10.54 -4.14
C MET A 235 -20.98 -11.37 -3.38
N PHE A 236 -21.42 -10.92 -2.19
CA PHE A 236 -22.49 -11.57 -1.43
C PHE A 236 -23.82 -11.54 -2.19
N THR A 237 -24.21 -10.39 -2.77
CA THR A 237 -25.46 -10.31 -3.56
C THR A 237 -25.42 -11.19 -4.81
N ASN A 238 -24.24 -11.41 -5.37
CA ASN A 238 -24.04 -12.23 -6.57
C ASN A 238 -23.80 -13.71 -6.25
N GLY A 239 -23.79 -14.12 -4.97
CA GLY A 239 -23.58 -15.51 -4.56
C GLY A 239 -22.11 -15.97 -4.53
N HIS A 240 -21.14 -15.07 -4.71
CA HIS A 240 -19.70 -15.36 -4.65
C HIS A 240 -19.10 -15.23 -3.25
N ALA A 241 -19.86 -14.73 -2.28
CA ALA A 241 -19.47 -14.66 -0.87
C ALA A 241 -20.65 -15.09 0.01
N THR A 242 -20.37 -15.63 1.19
CA THR A 242 -21.40 -16.03 2.14
C THR A 242 -21.84 -14.86 3.02
N LYS A 243 -22.99 -15.02 3.70
CA LYS A 243 -23.43 -14.08 4.73
C LYS A 243 -22.40 -13.94 5.86
N ALA A 244 -21.71 -15.03 6.20
CA ALA A 244 -20.69 -15.03 7.24
C ALA A 244 -19.47 -14.19 6.82
N ASP A 245 -19.01 -14.33 5.58
CA ASP A 245 -17.89 -13.55 5.02
C ASP A 245 -18.19 -12.05 5.06
N TYR A 246 -19.38 -11.66 4.58
CA TYR A 246 -19.78 -10.24 4.60
C TYR A 246 -19.89 -9.70 6.03
N ALA A 247 -20.45 -10.48 6.96
CA ALA A 247 -20.54 -10.07 8.36
C ALA A 247 -19.14 -9.94 9.01
N GLU A 248 -18.20 -10.81 8.68
CA GLU A 248 -16.81 -10.71 9.12
C GLU A 248 -16.13 -9.46 8.55
N ALA A 249 -16.29 -9.20 7.26
CA ALA A 249 -15.75 -8.02 6.61
C ALA A 249 -16.26 -6.73 7.26
N LEU A 250 -17.56 -6.66 7.54
CA LEU A 250 -18.19 -5.52 8.23
C LEU A 250 -17.57 -5.28 9.61
N ARG A 251 -17.43 -6.33 10.43
CA ARG A 251 -16.83 -6.21 11.77
C ARG A 251 -15.38 -5.77 11.72
N GLY A 252 -14.58 -6.39 10.86
CA GLY A 252 -13.17 -6.05 10.70
C GLY A 252 -12.97 -4.62 10.22
N HIS A 253 -13.78 -4.21 9.24
CA HIS A 253 -13.78 -2.83 8.75
C HIS A 253 -14.19 -1.84 9.85
N GLN A 254 -15.25 -2.13 10.61
CA GLN A 254 -15.69 -1.26 11.71
C GLN A 254 -14.58 -1.09 12.76
N SER A 255 -13.90 -2.18 13.16
CA SER A 255 -12.76 -2.12 14.09
C SER A 255 -11.67 -1.19 13.57
N ALA A 256 -11.29 -1.32 12.29
CA ALA A 256 -10.27 -0.46 11.68
C ALA A 256 -10.70 1.01 11.64
N ILE A 257 -11.98 1.30 11.35
CA ILE A 257 -12.51 2.66 11.44
C ILE A 257 -12.41 3.19 12.86
N ASP A 258 -12.82 2.42 13.86
CA ASP A 258 -12.80 2.86 15.25
C ASP A 258 -11.37 3.10 15.77
N GLU A 259 -10.38 2.31 15.34
CA GLU A 259 -8.95 2.56 15.59
C GLU A 259 -8.44 3.86 14.94
N MET A 260 -9.03 4.27 13.81
CA MET A 260 -8.72 5.53 13.12
C MET A 260 -9.52 6.73 13.65
N ARG A 261 -10.43 6.58 14.61
CA ARG A 261 -11.25 7.70 15.08
C ARG A 261 -10.59 8.46 16.22
N SER A 262 -10.85 9.76 16.26
CA SER A 262 -10.55 10.60 17.43
C SER A 262 -11.52 11.77 17.50
N PRO A 263 -11.80 12.32 18.70
CA PRO A 263 -12.66 13.49 18.84
C PRO A 263 -12.20 14.67 17.98
N ASP A 264 -10.88 14.91 17.91
CA ASP A 264 -10.31 15.97 17.08
C ASP A 264 -10.55 15.74 15.58
N ARG A 265 -10.51 14.47 15.12
CA ARG A 265 -10.79 14.12 13.71
C ARG A 265 -12.28 14.29 13.39
N ASP A 266 -13.15 13.85 14.29
CA ASP A 266 -14.60 14.00 14.16
C ASP A 266 -14.98 15.49 14.09
N GLU A 267 -14.35 16.33 14.93
CA GLU A 267 -14.53 17.78 14.87
C GLU A 267 -13.98 18.38 13.56
N ALA A 268 -12.78 17.99 13.13
CA ALA A 268 -12.19 18.49 11.88
C ALA A 268 -13.03 18.14 10.65
N LEU A 269 -13.71 16.99 10.65
CA LEU A 269 -14.68 16.60 9.62
C LEU A 269 -15.92 17.50 9.63
N ALA A 270 -16.41 17.87 10.81
CA ALA A 270 -17.60 18.74 10.96
C ALA A 270 -17.37 20.20 10.51
N LEU A 271 -16.11 20.61 10.35
CA LEU A 271 -15.73 21.96 9.89
C LEU A 271 -15.62 22.10 8.36
N ARG A 272 -15.90 21.04 7.60
CA ARG A 272 -15.86 21.04 6.13
C ARG A 272 -17.23 21.32 5.54
#